data_AF-A0A1N7LM40-F1
#
_entry.id   AF-A0A1N7LM40-F1
#
_cell.length_a   1.000
_cell.length_b   1.000
_cell.length_c   1.000
_cell.angle_alpha   90.00
_cell.angle_beta   90.00
_cell.angle_gamma   90.00
#
_symmetry.space_group_name_H-M   'P 1'
#
loop_
_entity.id
_entity.type
_entity.pdbx_description
1 polymer ?
#
loop_
_entity_poly.entity_id
_entity_poly.type
_entity_poly.pdbx_seq_one_letter_code
_entity_poly.pdbx_strand_id
1 'polypeptide(L)'
;MFLILRHRTGWEAAARWLADRVTARLALIPGLAARNAAMIDLFARHGGDSGLERLHGIPVAFACNDAQPVPLTLITEYPDETLTGPAFRIAHEVQMQAVLAAYGAAQQMPLPPMA
;
A
#
# COMPACT_ATOMS: atom_id res chain seq x y z
N MET A 1 -6.78 -4.94 -0.27
CA MET A 1 -5.41 -4.71 0.30
C MET A 1 -5.23 -3.25 0.72
N PHE A 2 -4.42 -2.94 1.72
CA PHE A 2 -4.12 -1.57 2.18
C PHE A 2 -2.62 -1.45 2.45
N LEU A 3 -2.08 -0.21 2.19
CA LEU A 3 -0.62 -0.01 2.32
C LEU A 3 -0.36 0.98 3.45
N ILE A 4 0.76 0.75 4.11
CA ILE A 4 1.27 1.72 5.09
C ILE A 4 2.71 2.12 4.69
N LEU A 5 2.83 3.47 4.58
CA LEU A 5 4.19 3.96 4.30
C LEU A 5 4.69 4.73 5.52
N ARG A 6 5.76 4.13 6.05
CA ARG A 6 6.45 4.88 7.13
C ARG A 6 7.76 5.49 6.62
N HIS A 7 7.87 6.70 7.02
CA HIS A 7 9.07 7.36 6.46
C HIS A 7 9.70 8.24 7.55
N ARG A 8 11.04 8.48 7.40
CA ARG A 8 11.69 9.47 8.29
C ARG A 8 11.49 10.88 7.73
N THR A 9 11.93 11.82 8.59
CA THR A 9 11.80 13.22 8.16
C THR A 9 12.68 13.45 6.92
N GLY A 10 12.09 14.09 5.85
CA GLY A 10 12.87 14.37 4.62
C GLY A 10 12.57 13.34 3.53
N TRP A 11 11.79 12.21 3.92
CA TRP A 11 11.57 11.15 2.90
C TRP A 11 10.11 11.14 2.46
N GLU A 12 9.35 12.14 2.76
CA GLU A 12 7.91 12.13 2.45
C GLU A 12 7.68 12.08 0.93
N ALA A 13 8.46 12.89 0.27
CA ALA A 13 8.22 12.88 -1.19
C ALA A 13 8.54 11.49 -1.79
N ALA A 14 9.60 10.94 -1.32
CA ALA A 14 9.90 9.59 -1.83
C ALA A 14 8.79 8.59 -1.44
N ALA A 15 8.29 8.70 -0.22
CA ALA A 15 7.19 7.80 0.20
C ALA A 15 5.95 7.95 -0.68
N ARG A 16 5.68 9.15 -0.96
CA ARG A 16 4.48 9.36 -1.81
C ARG A 16 4.74 8.88 -3.23
N TRP A 17 5.95 9.09 -3.69
CA TRP A 17 6.31 8.56 -5.02
C TRP A 17 6.16 7.04 -5.08
N LEU A 18 6.68 6.46 -4.08
CA LEU A 18 6.62 4.98 -4.11
C LEU A 18 5.16 4.51 -4.00
N ALA A 19 4.36 5.13 -3.13
CA ALA A 19 2.95 4.73 -2.97
C ALA A 19 2.17 4.93 -4.28
N ASP A 20 2.42 6.05 -4.89
CA ASP A 20 1.69 6.31 -6.14
C ASP A 20 1.99 5.24 -7.20
N ARG A 21 3.20 4.87 -7.40
CA ARG A 21 3.56 3.92 -8.48
C ARG A 21 3.15 2.50 -8.12
N VAL A 22 3.32 2.21 -6.84
CA VAL A 22 2.93 0.84 -6.46
C VAL A 22 1.41 0.69 -6.59
N THR A 23 0.69 1.64 -6.09
CA THR A 23 -0.79 1.49 -6.17
C THR A 23 -1.27 1.59 -7.62
N ALA A 24 -0.59 2.36 -8.47
CA ALA A 24 -0.99 2.39 -9.90
C ALA A 24 -0.82 1.00 -10.53
N ARG A 25 0.29 0.30 -10.18
CA ARG A 25 0.49 -1.04 -10.75
C ARG A 25 -0.51 -2.04 -10.16
N LEU A 26 -0.81 -1.87 -8.92
CA LEU A 26 -1.75 -2.84 -8.32
C LEU A 26 -3.17 -2.63 -8.86
N ALA A 27 -3.46 -1.45 -9.23
CA ALA A 27 -4.83 -1.17 -9.72
C ALA A 27 -5.10 -1.94 -11.03
N LEU A 28 -4.00 -2.44 -11.59
CA LEU A 28 -4.22 -3.15 -12.86
C LEU A 28 -4.56 -4.62 -12.62
N ILE A 29 -4.54 -5.06 -11.42
CA ILE A 29 -4.86 -6.48 -11.13
C ILE A 29 -6.38 -6.64 -11.16
N PRO A 30 -6.83 -7.52 -11.95
CA PRO A 30 -8.29 -7.67 -12.12
C PRO A 30 -8.98 -8.07 -10.80
N GLY A 31 -9.99 -7.25 -10.56
CA GLY A 31 -10.85 -7.66 -9.41
C GLY A 31 -10.38 -7.01 -8.11
N LEU A 32 -9.15 -6.49 -8.08
CA LEU A 32 -8.65 -5.94 -6.80
C LEU A 32 -9.37 -4.63 -6.44
N ALA A 33 -9.61 -3.77 -7.40
CA ALA A 33 -10.28 -2.50 -7.07
C ALA A 33 -11.71 -2.75 -6.55
N ALA A 34 -12.39 -3.63 -7.25
CA ALA A 34 -13.76 -3.92 -6.77
C ALA A 34 -13.74 -4.53 -5.36
N ARG A 35 -12.82 -5.39 -5.13
CA ARG A 35 -12.74 -5.98 -3.77
C ARG A 35 -12.42 -4.91 -2.72
N ASN A 36 -11.39 -4.08 -2.99
CA ASN A 36 -11.09 -2.99 -2.03
C ASN A 36 -12.30 -2.09 -1.78
N ALA A 37 -13.03 -1.78 -2.89
CA ALA A 37 -14.23 -0.92 -2.69
C ALA A 37 -15.24 -1.62 -1.77
N ALA A 38 -15.39 -2.96 -1.98
CA ALA A 38 -16.34 -3.69 -1.11
C ALA A 38 -15.87 -3.69 0.35
N MET A 39 -14.57 -3.80 0.51
CA MET A 39 -14.08 -3.84 1.91
C MET A 39 -14.19 -2.46 2.55
N ILE A 40 -13.94 -1.49 1.83
CA ILE A 40 -14.09 -0.11 2.35
C ILE A 40 -15.55 0.14 2.77
N ASP A 41 -16.40 -0.29 1.87
CA ASP A 41 -17.83 -0.09 2.22
C ASP A 41 -18.19 -0.87 3.48
N LEU A 42 -17.69 -2.08 3.51
CA LEU A 42 -18.01 -2.90 4.70
C LEU A 42 -17.43 -2.27 5.97
N PHE A 43 -16.21 -1.86 5.88
CA PHE A 43 -15.60 -1.20 7.06
C PHE A 43 -16.40 0.03 7.49
N ALA A 44 -16.82 0.87 6.55
CA ALA A 44 -17.56 2.11 6.87
C ALA A 44 -18.87 1.80 7.60
N ARG A 45 -19.41 0.69 7.33
CA ARG A 45 -20.69 0.36 8.01
C ARG A 45 -20.44 -0.03 9.48
N HIS A 46 -19.29 -0.54 9.73
CA HIS A 46 -19.12 -1.04 11.11
C HIS A 46 -18.10 -0.19 11.87
N GLY A 47 -17.25 0.50 11.12
CA GLY A 47 -16.09 1.13 11.81
C GLY A 47 -16.02 2.62 11.50
N GLY A 48 -17.08 3.11 10.67
CA GLY A 48 -17.07 4.52 10.22
C GLY A 48 -16.03 4.79 9.14
N ASP A 49 -15.74 6.12 8.98
CA ASP A 49 -14.78 6.53 7.94
C ASP A 49 -13.33 6.25 8.41
N SER A 50 -12.60 5.48 7.51
CA SER A 50 -11.23 5.08 7.94
C SER A 50 -10.29 6.29 7.96
N GLY A 51 -10.61 7.39 7.22
CA GLY A 51 -9.73 8.57 7.17
C GLY A 51 -8.47 8.30 6.33
N LEU A 52 -8.41 7.13 5.69
CA LEU A 52 -7.20 6.85 4.89
C LEU A 52 -7.33 7.46 3.49
N GLU A 53 -6.21 7.96 3.17
CA GLU A 53 -6.18 8.40 1.75
C GLU A 53 -6.28 7.21 0.79
N ARG A 54 -6.96 7.57 -0.41
CA ARG A 54 -7.06 6.48 -1.41
C ARG A 54 -6.26 6.88 -2.67
N LEU A 55 -5.28 6.00 -2.95
CA LEU A 55 -4.55 6.18 -4.23
C LEU A 55 -4.89 5.04 -5.20
N HIS A 56 -5.43 5.45 -6.33
CA HIS A 56 -5.85 4.49 -7.37
C HIS A 56 -6.73 3.39 -6.79
N GLY A 57 -7.55 3.78 -5.76
CA GLY A 57 -8.56 2.84 -5.25
C GLY A 57 -8.01 1.98 -4.11
N ILE A 58 -6.77 2.26 -3.70
CA ILE A 58 -6.15 1.45 -2.62
C ILE A 58 -5.94 2.38 -1.41
N PRO A 59 -6.43 2.01 -0.25
CA PRO A 59 -6.21 2.82 0.96
C PRO A 59 -4.73 2.82 1.38
N VAL A 60 -4.27 4.06 1.75
CA VAL A 60 -2.84 4.17 2.12
C VAL A 60 -2.73 5.06 3.35
N ALA A 61 -1.91 4.56 4.23
CA ALA A 61 -1.56 5.41 5.39
C ALA A 61 -0.09 5.83 5.33
N PHE A 62 0.04 7.16 5.64
CA PHE A 62 1.43 7.66 5.74
C PHE A 62 1.72 8.06 7.19
N ALA A 63 2.90 7.66 7.56
CA ALA A 63 3.26 8.05 8.93
C ALA A 63 4.76 8.33 9.01
N CYS A 64 5.07 9.57 9.62
CA CYS A 64 6.50 9.90 9.85
C CYS A 64 6.97 9.28 11.17
N ASN A 65 8.07 8.52 11.07
CA ASN A 65 8.67 7.88 12.26
C ASN A 65 10.20 7.88 12.14
N ASP A 66 10.83 8.77 12.99
CA ASP A 66 12.29 8.93 12.84
C ASP A 66 13.04 7.87 13.65
N ALA A 67 12.23 7.13 14.46
CA ALA A 67 12.89 6.11 15.31
C ALA A 67 13.05 4.78 14.55
N GLN A 68 12.43 4.57 13.30
CA GLN A 68 12.54 3.30 12.54
C GLN A 68 13.98 3.10 12.02
N PRO A 69 14.44 1.93 11.81
CA PRO A 69 15.85 1.60 11.50
C PRO A 69 16.21 1.95 10.05
N VAL A 70 15.17 2.13 9.21
CA VAL A 70 15.49 2.49 7.81
C VAL A 70 14.67 3.74 7.43
N PRO A 71 15.12 4.42 6.39
CA PRO A 71 14.52 5.72 6.06
C PRO A 71 13.09 5.58 5.52
N LEU A 72 12.78 4.47 4.92
CA LEU A 72 11.43 4.28 4.36
C LEU A 72 11.05 2.80 4.45
N THR A 73 9.81 2.53 4.96
CA THR A 73 9.25 1.16 5.00
C THR A 73 7.86 1.15 4.35
N LEU A 74 7.73 0.24 3.44
CA LEU A 74 6.37 -0.05 2.92
C LEU A 74 5.83 -1.33 3.56
N ILE A 75 4.65 -1.18 4.13
CA ILE A 75 3.98 -2.36 4.73
C ILE A 75 2.69 -2.66 3.95
N THR A 76 2.64 -4.00 3.57
CA THR A 76 1.39 -4.37 2.87
C THR A 76 0.48 -5.15 3.83
N GLU A 77 -0.83 -4.86 3.61
CA GLU A 77 -1.80 -5.61 4.45
C GLU A 77 -2.94 -6.12 3.56
N TYR A 78 -3.10 -7.47 3.68
CA TYR A 78 -4.34 -8.09 3.19
C TYR A 78 -5.10 -8.70 4.38
N PRO A 79 -6.04 -7.93 4.84
CA PRO A 79 -6.48 -8.10 6.24
C PRO A 79 -7.19 -9.43 6.47
N ASP A 80 -7.78 -9.98 5.47
CA ASP A 80 -8.54 -11.22 5.75
C ASP A 80 -7.59 -12.43 5.74
N GLU A 81 -7.34 -13.00 6.93
CA GLU A 81 -6.35 -14.10 7.04
C GLU A 81 -7.07 -15.45 7.10
N THR A 82 -8.35 -15.36 6.77
CA THR A 82 -9.11 -16.62 6.79
C THR A 82 -9.34 -17.14 5.37
N LEU A 83 -8.66 -16.50 4.36
CA LEU A 83 -8.92 -16.88 2.95
C LEU A 83 -8.28 -18.24 2.66
N THR A 84 -9.07 -19.05 1.92
CA THR A 84 -8.53 -20.34 1.42
C THR A 84 -8.87 -20.48 -0.07
N GLY A 85 -8.26 -21.47 -0.73
CA GLY A 85 -8.63 -21.79 -2.13
C GLY A 85 -8.33 -20.62 -3.08
N PRO A 86 -9.20 -20.40 -3.96
CA PRO A 86 -8.95 -19.42 -5.03
C PRO A 86 -8.79 -18.00 -4.46
N ALA A 87 -9.53 -17.70 -3.44
CA ALA A 87 -9.37 -16.35 -2.85
C ALA A 87 -7.98 -16.17 -2.24
N PHE A 88 -7.49 -17.25 -1.59
CA PHE A 88 -6.12 -17.16 -1.06
C PHE A 88 -5.10 -16.97 -2.19
N ARG A 89 -5.23 -17.61 -3.30
CA ARG A 89 -4.27 -17.46 -4.41
C ARG A 89 -4.26 -16.02 -4.95
N ILE A 90 -5.49 -15.50 -4.98
CA ILE A 90 -5.53 -14.09 -5.48
C ILE A 90 -4.82 -13.18 -4.47
N ALA A 91 -5.14 -13.38 -3.15
CA ALA A 91 -4.48 -12.53 -2.12
C ALA A 91 -2.96 -12.69 -2.20
N HIS A 92 -2.57 -13.91 -2.33
CA HIS A 92 -1.11 -14.15 -2.48
C HIS A 92 -0.55 -13.43 -3.70
N GLU A 93 -1.23 -13.55 -4.86
CA GLU A 93 -0.74 -12.87 -6.08
C GLU A 93 -0.67 -11.35 -5.88
N VAL A 94 -1.63 -10.84 -5.23
CA VAL A 94 -1.63 -9.37 -5.04
C VAL A 94 -0.41 -8.98 -4.17
N GLN A 95 -0.12 -9.79 -3.11
CA GLN A 95 1.02 -9.44 -2.25
C GLN A 95 2.34 -9.59 -3.01
N MET A 96 2.45 -10.65 -3.79
CA MET A 96 3.66 -10.78 -4.63
C MET A 96 3.81 -9.58 -5.58
N GLN A 97 2.70 -9.18 -6.23
CA GLN A 97 2.80 -8.05 -7.19
C GLN A 97 3.16 -6.76 -6.46
N ALA A 98 2.72 -6.63 -5.26
CA ALA A 98 3.08 -5.40 -4.52
C ALA A 98 4.60 -5.32 -4.31
N VAL A 99 5.18 -6.47 -4.01
CA VAL A 99 6.66 -6.45 -3.80
C VAL A 99 7.37 -6.14 -5.12
N LEU A 100 6.94 -6.76 -6.16
CA LEU A 100 7.60 -6.47 -7.45
C LEU A 100 7.41 -5.02 -7.87
N ALA A 101 6.15 -4.57 -7.63
CA ALA A 101 5.93 -3.16 -8.00
C ALA A 101 6.79 -2.24 -7.13
N ALA A 102 6.89 -2.61 -5.92
CA ALA A 102 7.69 -1.74 -5.03
C ALA A 102 9.16 -1.76 -5.44
N TYR A 103 9.60 -2.94 -5.65
CA TYR A 103 11.01 -3.00 -6.09
C TYR A 103 11.24 -2.19 -7.36
N GLY A 104 10.42 -2.38 -8.36
CA GLY A 104 10.56 -1.58 -9.59
C GLY A 104 10.51 -0.07 -9.32
N ALA A 105 9.58 0.29 -8.55
CA ALA A 105 9.43 1.75 -8.28
C ALA A 105 10.62 2.28 -7.46
N ALA A 106 11.11 1.47 -6.63
CA ALA A 106 12.21 1.96 -5.76
C ALA A 106 13.47 2.23 -6.60
N GLN A 107 13.61 1.57 -7.62
CA GLN A 107 14.81 1.79 -8.47
C GLN A 107 14.80 3.17 -9.13
N GLN A 108 13.67 3.82 -9.14
CA GLN A 108 13.58 5.12 -9.84
C GLN A 108 13.16 6.22 -8.87
N MET A 109 13.20 5.85 -7.67
CA MET A 109 12.62 6.75 -6.65
C MET A 109 13.60 7.91 -6.39
N PRO A 110 12.93 9.08 -6.28
CA PRO A 110 13.80 10.21 -5.92
C PRO A 110 14.30 10.12 -4.46
N LEU A 111 15.68 10.32 -4.40
CA LEU A 111 16.22 10.23 -3.02
C LEU A 111 16.47 11.64 -2.47
N PRO A 112 16.08 11.75 -1.15
CA PRO A 112 16.38 13.08 -0.59
C PRO A 112 17.87 13.43 -0.72
N PRO A 113 18.09 14.74 -0.89
CA PRO A 113 19.50 15.14 -0.98
C PRO A 113 20.34 14.58 0.18
N MET A 114 21.47 13.95 -0.21
CA MET A 114 22.36 13.38 0.83
C MET A 114 22.82 14.47 1.81
N ALA A 115 22.22 14.53 3.06
CA ALA A 115 22.77 15.43 4.10
C ALA A 115 24.28 15.16 4.30
#